data_AF-A0A6P0I879-F1
#
_entry.id   AF-A0A6P0I879-F1
#
_cell.length_a   1.000
_cell.length_b   1.000
_cell.length_c   1.000
_cell.angle_alpha   90.00
_cell.angle_beta   90.00
_cell.angle_gamma   90.00
#
_symmetry.space_group_name_H-M   'P 1'
#
loop_
_entity.id
_entity.type
_entity.pdbx_description
1 polymer ?
#
loop_
_entity_poly.entity_id
_entity_poly.type
_entity_poly.pdbx_seq_one_letter_code
_entity_poly.pdbx_strand_id
1 'polypeptide(L)'
;MKGNEQVIERLNEAIFLELGAINQYWVHYRLLEDWGYGKLAKKEREESIEEMHHADTLIARVIFLEGHPNLQTVAPLRIGRTIKEVLEADL
;
A
#
# COMPACT_ATOMS: atom_id res chain seq x y z
N MET A 1 -11.91 -24.38 -2.41
CA MET A 1 -11.58 -24.88 -1.05
C MET A 1 -12.04 -23.80 -0.11
N LYS A 2 -13.07 -24.05 0.70
CA LYS A 2 -13.57 -23.01 1.61
C LYS A 2 -12.53 -22.71 2.70
N GLY A 3 -12.01 -21.49 2.73
CA GLY A 3 -11.02 -21.06 3.71
C GLY A 3 -11.62 -20.88 5.11
N ASN A 4 -10.73 -20.81 6.10
CA ASN A 4 -11.12 -20.41 7.46
C ASN A 4 -11.41 -18.90 7.49
N GLU A 5 -12.53 -18.50 8.10
CA GLU A 5 -12.97 -17.10 8.17
C GLU A 5 -11.93 -16.18 8.81
N GLN A 6 -11.25 -16.63 9.87
CA GLN A 6 -10.20 -15.85 10.54
C GLN A 6 -8.99 -15.63 9.61
N VAL A 7 -8.68 -16.58 8.73
CA VAL A 7 -7.60 -16.40 7.74
C VAL A 7 -8.00 -15.36 6.70
N ILE A 8 -9.25 -15.40 6.22
CA ILE A 8 -9.78 -14.41 5.27
C ILE A 8 -9.81 -13.01 5.89
N GLU A 9 -10.14 -12.90 7.18
CA GLU A 9 -10.09 -11.64 7.93
C GLU A 9 -8.65 -11.08 7.97
N ARG A 10 -7.66 -11.88 8.37
CA ARG A 10 -6.25 -11.45 8.40
C ARG A 10 -5.71 -11.08 7.02
N LEU A 11 -6.12 -11.78 5.97
CA LEU A 11 -5.74 -11.42 4.61
C LEU A 11 -6.34 -10.06 4.20
N ASN A 12 -7.58 -9.76 4.60
CA ASN A 12 -8.18 -8.45 4.35
C ASN A 12 -7.53 -7.34 5.19
N GLU A 13 -7.11 -7.61 6.42
CA GLU A 13 -6.30 -6.68 7.20
C GLU A 13 -4.97 -6.37 6.51
N ALA A 14 -4.32 -7.38 5.94
CA ALA A 14 -3.11 -7.17 5.14
C ALA A 14 -3.39 -6.32 3.90
N ILE A 15 -4.45 -6.62 3.13
CA ILE A 15 -4.87 -5.79 1.99
C ILE A 15 -5.10 -4.33 2.41
N PHE A 16 -5.75 -4.09 3.55
CA PHE A 16 -5.97 -2.76 4.09
C PHE A 16 -4.67 -1.98 4.35
N LEU A 17 -3.63 -2.67 4.86
CA LEU A 17 -2.30 -2.10 5.06
C LEU A 17 -1.60 -1.81 3.73
N GLU A 18 -1.60 -2.77 2.79
CA GLU A 18 -0.98 -2.58 1.48
C GLU A 18 -1.60 -1.42 0.71
N LEU A 19 -2.93 -1.28 0.73
CA LEU A 19 -3.60 -0.13 0.10
C LEU A 19 -3.24 1.20 0.75
N GLY A 20 -2.94 1.20 2.05
CA GLY A 20 -2.38 2.36 2.73
C GLY A 20 -0.99 2.71 2.22
N ALA A 21 -0.09 1.72 2.18
CA ALA A 21 1.28 1.88 1.69
C ALA A 21 1.33 2.35 0.23
N ILE A 22 0.56 1.70 -0.66
CA ILE A 22 0.40 2.08 -2.07
C ILE A 22 0.08 3.58 -2.19
N ASN A 23 -0.95 4.04 -1.47
CA ASN A 23 -1.41 5.42 -1.55
C ASN A 23 -0.43 6.42 -0.92
N GLN A 24 0.22 6.05 0.19
CA GLN A 24 1.22 6.89 0.84
C GLN A 24 2.42 7.13 -0.08
N TYR A 25 3.04 6.04 -0.55
CA TYR A 25 4.17 6.11 -1.48
C TYR A 25 3.80 6.81 -2.79
N TRP A 26 2.59 6.62 -3.31
CA TRP A 26 2.16 7.29 -4.54
C TRP A 26 2.07 8.81 -4.38
N VAL A 27 1.54 9.29 -3.24
CA VAL A 27 1.46 10.72 -2.96
C VAL A 27 2.85 11.30 -2.68
N HIS A 28 3.68 10.61 -1.90
CA HIS A 28 5.05 11.04 -1.63
C HIS A 28 5.91 11.09 -2.89
N TYR A 29 5.76 10.11 -3.80
CA TYR A 29 6.35 10.17 -5.14
C TYR A 29 6.02 11.50 -5.84
N ARG A 30 4.74 11.88 -5.92
CA ARG A 30 4.32 13.10 -6.63
C ARG A 30 4.82 14.38 -5.97
N LEU A 31 4.83 14.42 -4.65
CA LEU A 31 5.37 15.55 -3.89
C LEU A 31 6.88 15.69 -4.11
N LEU A 32 7.63 14.60 -4.00
CA LEU A 32 9.08 14.60 -4.24
C LEU A 32 9.44 14.95 -5.69
N GLU A 33 8.64 14.50 -6.66
CA GLU A 33 8.80 14.84 -8.08
C GLU A 33 8.62 16.36 -8.28
N ASP A 34 7.55 16.94 -7.74
CA ASP A 34 7.26 18.38 -7.79
C ASP A 34 8.35 19.21 -7.11
N TRP A 35 8.86 18.76 -5.96
CA TRP A 35 9.93 19.42 -5.22
C TRP A 35 11.33 19.26 -5.85
N GLY A 36 11.44 18.52 -6.95
CA GLY A 36 12.70 18.33 -7.68
C GLY A 36 13.61 17.21 -7.14
N TYR A 37 13.14 16.37 -6.23
CA TYR A 37 13.87 15.22 -5.67
C TYR A 37 13.73 13.96 -6.53
N GLY A 38 14.07 14.05 -7.81
CA GLY A 38 13.78 13.00 -8.81
C GLY A 38 14.29 11.58 -8.48
N LYS A 39 15.42 11.45 -7.77
CA LYS A 39 15.92 10.13 -7.34
C LYS A 39 15.01 9.48 -6.28
N LEU A 40 14.57 10.25 -5.29
CA LEU A 40 13.67 9.77 -4.24
C LEU A 40 12.28 9.52 -4.82
N ALA A 41 11.79 10.45 -5.66
CA ALA A 41 10.53 10.27 -6.38
C ALA A 41 10.48 8.94 -7.15
N LYS A 42 11.56 8.62 -7.89
CA LYS A 42 11.66 7.33 -8.59
C LYS A 42 11.57 6.15 -7.63
N LYS A 43 12.25 6.23 -6.47
CA LYS A 43 12.24 5.16 -5.48
C LYS A 43 10.84 4.96 -4.87
N GLU A 44 10.18 6.03 -4.42
CA GLU A 44 8.80 5.96 -3.90
C GLU A 44 7.82 5.38 -4.92
N ARG A 45 8.00 5.71 -6.20
CA ARG A 45 7.18 5.14 -7.27
C ARG A 45 7.40 3.63 -7.42
N GLU A 46 8.64 3.17 -7.29
CA GLU A 46 8.98 1.75 -7.32
C GLU A 46 8.36 1.01 -6.13
N GLU A 47 8.47 1.56 -4.91
CA GLU A 47 7.86 1.01 -3.70
C GLU A 47 6.34 0.92 -3.81
N SER A 48 5.66 1.99 -4.25
CA SER A 48 4.21 1.99 -4.47
C SER A 48 3.76 0.86 -5.41
N ILE A 49 4.54 0.57 -6.47
CA ILE A 49 4.24 -0.50 -7.43
C ILE A 49 4.54 -1.88 -6.83
N GLU A 50 5.58 -2.01 -6.02
CA GLU A 50 5.89 -3.24 -5.30
C GLU A 50 4.73 -3.64 -4.37
N GLU A 51 4.20 -2.69 -3.61
CA GLU A 51 3.04 -2.94 -2.73
C GLU A 51 1.75 -3.25 -3.52
N MET A 52 1.59 -2.73 -4.74
CA MET A 52 0.49 -3.15 -5.62
C MET A 52 0.57 -4.64 -5.97
N HIS A 53 1.77 -5.20 -6.14
CA HIS A 53 1.96 -6.63 -6.39
C HIS A 53 1.68 -7.47 -5.12
N HIS A 54 2.03 -6.96 -3.94
CA HIS A 54 1.68 -7.59 -2.66
C HIS A 54 0.16 -7.63 -2.46
N ALA A 55 -0.52 -6.50 -2.67
CA ALA A 55 -1.98 -6.41 -2.60
C ALA A 55 -2.65 -7.39 -3.58
N ASP A 56 -2.19 -7.47 -4.83
CA ASP A 56 -2.71 -8.41 -5.83
C ASP A 56 -2.57 -9.87 -5.38
N THR A 57 -1.40 -10.23 -4.83
CA THR A 57 -1.14 -11.58 -4.30
C THR A 57 -2.11 -11.94 -3.17
N LEU A 58 -2.39 -11.00 -2.26
CA LEU A 58 -3.33 -11.17 -1.16
C LEU A 58 -4.77 -11.28 -1.66
N ILE A 59 -5.17 -10.43 -2.60
CA ILE A 59 -6.51 -10.47 -3.23
C ILE A 59 -6.73 -11.82 -3.91
N ALA A 60 -5.76 -12.28 -4.71
CA ALA A 60 -5.82 -13.58 -5.37
C ALA A 60 -5.97 -14.72 -4.33
N ARG A 61 -5.28 -14.62 -3.18
CA ARG A 61 -5.41 -15.59 -2.10
C ARG A 61 -6.79 -15.57 -1.44
N VAL A 62 -7.36 -14.40 -1.20
CA VAL A 62 -8.73 -14.27 -0.64
C VAL A 62 -9.74 -14.93 -1.58
N ILE A 63 -9.66 -14.63 -2.88
CA ILE A 63 -10.55 -15.22 -3.90
C ILE A 63 -10.38 -16.73 -3.97
N PHE A 64 -9.14 -17.23 -3.95
CA PHE A 64 -8.85 -18.67 -3.94
C PHE A 64 -9.50 -19.41 -2.76
N LEU A 65 -9.60 -18.74 -1.60
CA LEU A 65 -10.25 -19.25 -0.40
C LEU A 65 -11.77 -19.04 -0.38
N GLU A 66 -12.35 -18.59 -1.51
CA GLU A 66 -13.77 -18.27 -1.69
C GLU A 66 -14.26 -17.13 -0.76
N GLY A 67 -13.36 -16.24 -0.36
CA GLY A 67 -13.67 -15.00 0.37
C GLY A 67 -13.90 -13.80 -0.56
N HIS A 68 -14.31 -12.67 0.02
CA HIS A 68 -14.45 -11.41 -0.70
C HIS A 68 -13.34 -10.42 -0.26
N PRO A 69 -12.51 -9.92 -1.18
CA PRO A 69 -11.51 -8.91 -0.86
C PRO A 69 -12.18 -7.55 -0.60
N ASN A 70 -11.67 -6.78 0.37
CA ASN A 70 -12.17 -5.45 0.71
C ASN A 70 -11.11 -4.39 0.36
N LEU A 71 -11.47 -3.53 -0.60
CA LEU A 71 -10.64 -2.39 -1.03
C LEU A 71 -11.32 -1.04 -0.75
N GLN A 72 -12.43 -1.01 0.00
CA GLN A 72 -13.19 0.22 0.25
C GLN A 72 -12.54 1.13 1.30
N THR A 73 -11.68 0.58 2.14
CA THR A 73 -10.99 1.26 3.22
C THR A 73 -9.51 0.98 3.16
N VAL A 74 -8.70 1.97 3.51
CA VAL A 74 -7.24 1.90 3.51
C VAL A 74 -6.68 2.36 4.85
N ALA A 75 -5.47 1.91 5.19
CA ALA A 75 -4.78 2.39 6.39
C ALA A 75 -4.62 3.92 6.42
N PRO A 76 -4.67 4.55 7.61
CA PRO A 76 -4.43 5.98 7.73
C PRO A 76 -3.08 6.38 7.13
N LEU A 77 -3.09 7.38 6.27
CA LEU A 77 -1.90 7.86 5.57
C LEU A 77 -1.17 8.92 6.42
N ARG A 78 0.17 8.94 6.36
CA ARG A 78 1.03 9.94 7.01
C ARG A 78 1.70 10.80 5.95
N ILE A 79 0.93 11.70 5.34
CA ILE A 79 1.43 12.51 4.22
C ILE A 79 2.34 13.65 4.70
N GLY A 80 3.63 13.55 4.40
CA GLY A 80 4.64 14.55 4.73
C GLY A 80 4.54 15.83 3.88
N ARG A 81 4.84 16.97 4.49
CA ARG A 81 4.92 18.30 3.84
C ARG A 81 6.34 18.76 3.59
N THR A 82 7.32 18.04 4.12
CA THR A 82 8.75 18.25 3.88
C THR A 82 9.42 16.92 3.56
N ILE A 83 10.60 16.97 2.93
CA ILE A 83 11.39 15.76 2.66
C ILE A 83 11.67 14.94 3.92
N LYS A 84 11.87 15.60 5.07
CA LYS A 84 12.10 14.92 6.34
C LYS A 84 10.85 14.16 6.80
N GLU A 85 9.69 14.80 6.75
CA GLU A 85 8.43 14.18 7.15
C GLU A 85 8.06 13.01 6.22
N VAL A 86 8.33 13.12 4.92
CA VAL A 86 8.17 12.01 3.97
C VAL A 86 9.02 10.82 4.40
N LEU A 87 10.33 11.02 4.58
CA LEU A 87 11.24 9.95 4.99
C LEU A 87 10.85 9.35 6.36
N GLU A 88 10.42 10.16 7.33
CA GLU A 88 9.97 9.67 8.64
C GLU A 88 8.65 8.89 8.58
N ALA A 89 7.80 9.19 7.60
CA ALA A 89 6.54 8.47 7.39
C ALA A 89 6.74 7.13 6.67
N ASP A 90 7.79 7.02 5.86
CA ASP A 90 8.09 5.90 4.97
C ASP A 90 9.17 4.94 5.49
N LEU A 91 9.77 5.24 6.66
CA LEU A 91 10.80 4.45 7.36
C LEU A 91 10.25 3.39 8.33
#